data_AF-A0A3D2F7P9-F1
#
_entry.id   AF-A0A3D2F7P9-F1
#
_cell.length_a   1.000
_cell.length_b   1.000
_cell.length_c   1.000
_cell.angle_alpha   90.00
_cell.angle_beta   90.00
_cell.angle_gamma   90.00
#
_symmetry.space_group_name_H-M   'P 1'
#
loop_
_entity.id
_entity.type
_entity.pdbx_description
1 polymer ?
#
loop_
_entity_poly.entity_id
_entity_poly.type
_entity_poly.pdbx_seq_one_letter_code
_entity_poly.pdbx_strand_id
1 'polypeptide(L)'
;MEPRTLLTFGASLPVLALTANAGFAQGTPTFYAEDGIAIDGTDPVAYFTDGAPVAGDPTITHDWMGATWRFASAANKDAFVANPEAYAPQFGGYCSWAVAEGYTASTTPEAWTIVDDKLYLNYSRRIQRR
;
A
#
# COMPACT_ATOMS: atom_id res chain seq x y z
N MET A 1 39.69 38.70 -56.71
CA MET A 1 38.89 37.51 -56.31
C MET A 1 39.47 37.02 -54.99
N GLU A 2 38.86 37.45 -53.89
CA GLU A 2 39.09 36.96 -52.53
C GLU A 2 37.72 36.90 -51.82
N PRO A 3 37.44 35.88 -50.98
CA PRO A 3 36.11 35.64 -50.46
C PRO A 3 35.79 36.55 -49.25
N ARG A 4 34.56 37.08 -49.24
CA ARG A 4 33.98 37.90 -48.17
C ARG A 4 33.79 37.09 -46.89
N THR A 5 34.52 37.47 -45.85
CA THR A 5 34.29 37.06 -44.45
C THR A 5 32.98 37.65 -43.93
N LEU A 6 32.03 36.80 -43.57
CA LEU A 6 30.78 37.18 -42.90
C LEU A 6 30.82 36.69 -41.46
N LEU A 7 30.95 37.65 -40.54
CA LEU A 7 30.99 37.46 -39.09
C LEU A 7 29.55 37.25 -38.59
N THR A 8 29.17 36.01 -38.26
CA THR A 8 27.88 35.72 -37.62
C THR A 8 27.97 35.90 -36.12
N PHE A 9 27.28 36.92 -35.59
CA PHE A 9 27.06 37.10 -34.15
C PHE A 9 26.17 35.97 -33.61
N GLY A 10 26.71 35.14 -32.73
CA GLY A 10 25.95 34.11 -32.00
C GLY A 10 25.12 34.73 -30.89
N ALA A 11 23.80 34.56 -30.94
CA ALA A 11 22.89 34.92 -29.85
C ALA A 11 22.79 33.75 -28.86
N SER A 12 23.33 33.91 -27.66
CA SER A 12 23.18 32.97 -26.56
C SER A 12 21.86 33.23 -25.80
N LEU A 13 20.94 32.27 -25.85
CA LEU A 13 19.72 32.27 -25.04
C LEU A 13 20.02 31.63 -23.66
N PRO A 14 19.67 32.27 -22.53
CA PRO A 14 19.83 31.67 -21.22
C PRO A 14 18.77 30.57 -21.01
N VAL A 15 19.24 29.35 -20.72
CA VAL A 15 18.39 28.22 -20.34
C VAL A 15 17.93 28.44 -18.90
N LEU A 16 16.64 28.76 -18.73
CA LEU A 16 16.00 28.84 -17.42
C LEU A 16 15.77 27.41 -16.91
N ALA A 17 16.60 26.97 -15.96
CA ALA A 17 16.44 25.67 -15.32
C ALA A 17 15.21 25.71 -14.39
N LEU A 18 14.10 25.15 -14.84
CA LEU A 18 12.92 24.92 -14.02
C LEU A 18 13.19 23.70 -13.13
N THR A 19 13.58 23.92 -11.87
CA THR A 19 13.64 22.85 -10.87
C THR A 19 12.22 22.46 -10.52
N ALA A 20 11.71 21.38 -11.14
CA ALA A 20 10.46 20.77 -10.74
C ALA A 20 10.66 20.09 -9.37
N ASN A 21 10.13 20.69 -8.30
CA ASN A 21 9.93 19.97 -7.05
C ASN A 21 8.83 18.93 -7.30
N ALA A 22 9.23 17.68 -7.49
CA ALA A 22 8.32 16.55 -7.38
C ALA A 22 7.90 16.42 -5.91
N GLY A 23 6.83 17.12 -5.54
CA GLY A 23 6.11 16.83 -4.31
C GLY A 23 5.48 15.45 -4.45
N PHE A 24 5.87 14.51 -3.59
CA PHE A 24 5.21 13.21 -3.51
C PHE A 24 3.75 13.42 -3.17
N ALA A 25 2.86 13.18 -4.14
CA ALA A 25 1.43 13.10 -3.89
C ALA A 25 1.18 11.89 -2.97
N GLN A 26 0.97 12.14 -1.69
CA GLN A 26 0.47 11.15 -0.75
C GLN A 26 -1.02 10.93 -1.10
N GLY A 27 -1.29 10.02 -2.04
CA GLY A 27 -2.66 9.60 -2.34
C GLY A 27 -3.29 9.01 -1.08
N THR A 28 -4.60 9.21 -0.87
CA THR A 28 -5.33 8.50 0.19
C THR A 28 -5.03 7.00 0.08
N PRO A 29 -4.49 6.35 1.12
CA PRO A 29 -4.11 4.95 1.02
C PRO A 29 -5.36 4.16 0.65
N THR A 30 -5.22 3.28 -0.35
CA THR A 30 -6.34 2.44 -0.82
C THR A 30 -6.72 1.40 0.24
N PHE A 31 -5.84 1.20 1.22
CA PHE A 31 -6.00 0.30 2.36
C PHE A 31 -6.09 1.08 3.68
N TYR A 32 -6.81 0.52 4.66
CA TYR A 32 -6.73 0.91 6.06
C TYR A 32 -5.28 0.78 6.52
N ALA A 33 -4.69 1.92 6.84
CA ALA A 33 -3.33 2.02 7.33
C ALA A 33 -3.31 2.98 8.52
N GLU A 34 -2.90 2.48 9.68
CA GLU A 34 -2.66 3.30 10.88
C GLU A 34 -1.18 3.65 10.91
N ASP A 35 -0.85 4.94 10.98
CA ASP A 35 0.52 5.46 10.84
C ASP A 35 1.27 4.94 9.59
N GLY A 36 0.52 4.66 8.51
CA GLY A 36 1.06 4.11 7.26
C GLY A 36 1.30 2.59 7.26
N ILE A 37 1.01 1.90 8.37
CA ILE A 37 1.15 0.45 8.49
C ILE A 37 -0.18 -0.24 8.15
N ALA A 38 -0.16 -1.16 7.20
CA ALA A 38 -1.34 -1.92 6.81
C ALA A 38 -1.80 -2.85 7.94
N ILE A 39 -3.12 -2.93 8.16
CA ILE A 39 -3.79 -3.93 9.01
C ILE A 39 -3.14 -4.13 10.39
N ASP A 40 -2.79 -3.02 11.04
CA ASP A 40 -2.16 -2.96 12.36
C ASP A 40 -0.83 -3.74 12.45
N GLY A 41 -0.16 -3.93 11.31
CA GLY A 41 1.12 -4.65 11.20
C GLY A 41 1.00 -6.17 11.26
N THR A 42 -0.20 -6.71 11.07
CA THR A 42 -0.42 -8.16 11.00
C THR A 42 0.01 -8.70 9.64
N ASP A 43 0.58 -9.90 9.60
CA ASP A 43 0.94 -10.60 8.38
C ASP A 43 -0.33 -11.05 7.62
N PRO A 44 -0.60 -10.52 6.41
CA PRO A 44 -1.79 -10.90 5.64
C PRO A 44 -1.76 -12.35 5.15
N VAL A 45 -0.58 -12.92 4.92
CA VAL A 45 -0.41 -14.30 4.42
C VAL A 45 -0.70 -15.31 5.52
N ALA A 46 -0.34 -15.00 6.76
CA ALA A 46 -0.54 -15.88 7.91
C ALA A 46 -2.02 -16.23 8.17
N TYR A 47 -2.96 -15.35 7.80
CA TYR A 47 -4.40 -15.67 7.87
C TYR A 47 -4.76 -16.90 7.03
N PHE A 48 -4.09 -17.11 5.90
CA PHE A 48 -4.35 -18.20 4.96
C PHE A 48 -3.48 -19.43 5.23
N THR A 49 -2.21 -19.24 5.60
CA THR A 49 -1.27 -20.36 5.83
C THR A 49 -1.39 -20.96 7.22
N ASP A 50 -1.49 -20.09 8.23
CA ASP A 50 -1.43 -20.48 9.64
C ASP A 50 -2.83 -20.51 10.27
N GLY A 51 -3.82 -19.93 9.58
CA GLY A 51 -5.19 -19.82 10.06
C GLY A 51 -5.30 -18.95 11.32
N ALA A 52 -4.39 -17.98 11.47
CA ALA A 52 -4.32 -17.10 12.63
C ALA A 52 -3.72 -15.73 12.26
N PRO A 53 -4.10 -14.66 12.98
CA PRO A 53 -3.39 -13.39 12.87
C PRO A 53 -2.01 -13.55 13.52
N VAL A 54 -0.95 -13.32 12.75
CA VAL A 54 0.42 -13.34 13.24
C VAL A 54 1.02 -11.95 13.05
N ALA A 55 1.60 -11.40 14.12
CA ALA A 55 2.26 -10.09 14.03
C ALA A 55 3.44 -10.15 13.07
N GLY A 56 3.53 -9.19 12.15
CA GLY A 56 4.65 -9.07 11.23
C GLY A 56 5.89 -8.47 11.90
N ASP A 57 7.07 -8.88 11.44
CA ASP A 57 8.33 -8.31 11.88
C ASP A 57 8.52 -6.91 11.24
N PRO A 58 8.79 -5.85 12.01
CA PRO A 58 9.04 -4.50 11.47
C PRO A 58 10.24 -4.40 10.52
N THR A 59 11.11 -5.41 10.47
CA THR A 59 12.25 -5.50 9.57
C THR A 59 11.95 -6.24 8.27
N ILE A 60 10.84 -7.00 8.21
CA ILE A 60 10.41 -7.75 7.04
C ILE A 60 9.19 -7.06 6.45
N THR A 61 9.43 -6.08 5.57
CA THR A 61 8.37 -5.21 5.05
C THR A 61 8.31 -5.16 3.52
N HIS A 62 7.15 -4.72 3.01
CA HIS A 62 6.94 -4.38 1.62
C HIS A 62 5.95 -3.22 1.50
N ASP A 63 6.28 -2.20 0.71
CA ASP A 63 5.36 -1.11 0.44
C ASP A 63 4.51 -1.43 -0.78
N TRP A 64 3.19 -1.41 -0.60
CA TRP A 64 2.23 -1.69 -1.67
C TRP A 64 0.95 -0.89 -1.48
N MET A 65 0.49 -0.23 -2.54
CA MET A 65 -0.75 0.57 -2.59
C MET A 65 -0.84 1.67 -1.51
N GLY A 66 0.31 2.27 -1.18
CA GLY A 66 0.40 3.39 -0.24
C GLY A 66 0.43 2.99 1.24
N ALA A 67 0.61 1.70 1.55
CA ALA A 67 0.78 1.22 2.92
C ALA A 67 2.02 0.31 3.02
N THR A 68 2.65 0.31 4.20
CA THR A 68 3.73 -0.62 4.55
C THR A 68 3.14 -1.88 5.16
N TRP A 69 3.38 -3.00 4.49
CA TRP A 69 2.97 -4.33 4.93
C TRP A 69 4.12 -4.98 5.70
N ARG A 70 3.79 -5.70 6.78
CA ARG A 70 4.76 -6.44 7.61
C ARG A 70 4.48 -7.92 7.51
N PHE A 71 5.52 -8.73 7.61
CA PHE A 71 5.43 -10.19 7.46
C PHE A 71 6.16 -10.90 8.59
N ALA A 72 5.63 -12.02 9.03
CA ALA A 72 6.23 -12.87 10.05
C ALA A 72 7.45 -13.63 9.52
N SER A 73 7.57 -13.75 8.19
CA SER A 73 8.71 -14.40 7.53
C SER A 73 9.00 -13.81 6.15
N ALA A 74 10.23 -13.99 5.67
CA ALA A 74 10.60 -13.63 4.30
C ALA A 74 9.78 -14.41 3.26
N ALA A 75 9.45 -15.67 3.55
CA ALA A 75 8.63 -16.49 2.66
C ALA A 75 7.21 -15.91 2.50
N ASN A 76 6.60 -15.42 3.58
CA ASN A 76 5.30 -14.77 3.52
C ASN A 76 5.37 -13.45 2.74
N LYS A 77 6.42 -12.65 2.95
CA LYS A 77 6.67 -11.46 2.13
C LYS A 77 6.75 -11.81 0.65
N ASP A 78 7.54 -12.81 0.29
CA ASP A 78 7.75 -13.21 -1.11
C ASP A 78 6.44 -13.73 -1.73
N ALA A 79 5.64 -14.50 -0.97
CA ALA A 79 4.32 -14.94 -1.39
C ALA A 79 3.37 -13.77 -1.65
N PHE A 80 3.35 -12.78 -0.75
CA PHE A 80 2.56 -11.57 -0.92
C PHE A 80 3.00 -10.77 -2.14
N VAL A 81 4.30 -10.52 -2.31
CA VAL A 81 4.85 -9.78 -3.46
C VAL A 81 4.50 -10.46 -4.79
N ALA A 82 4.50 -11.80 -4.81
CA ALA A 82 4.14 -12.56 -6.00
C ALA A 82 2.65 -12.44 -6.37
N ASN A 83 1.75 -12.31 -5.39
CA ASN A 83 0.32 -12.17 -5.64
C ASN A 83 -0.41 -11.40 -4.51
N PRO A 84 -0.28 -10.06 -4.44
CA PRO A 84 -0.82 -9.28 -3.33
C PRO A 84 -2.33 -9.42 -3.17
N GLU A 85 -3.06 -9.48 -4.29
CA GLU A 85 -4.53 -9.55 -4.33
C GLU A 85 -5.10 -10.88 -3.81
N ALA A 86 -4.27 -11.92 -3.67
CA ALA A 86 -4.67 -13.17 -3.03
C ALA A 86 -4.72 -13.05 -1.50
N TYR A 87 -3.92 -12.16 -0.92
CA TYR A 87 -3.73 -12.08 0.55
C TYR A 87 -4.25 -10.77 1.15
N ALA A 88 -4.30 -9.71 0.36
CA ALA A 88 -4.83 -8.42 0.82
C ALA A 88 -6.31 -8.59 1.24
N PRO A 89 -6.71 -7.99 2.37
CA PRO A 89 -8.09 -8.01 2.81
C PRO A 89 -8.99 -7.23 1.84
N GLN A 90 -10.22 -7.70 1.74
CA GLN A 90 -11.29 -7.00 1.06
C GLN A 90 -11.60 -5.67 1.74
N PHE A 91 -12.20 -4.77 0.98
CA PHE A 91 -12.54 -3.42 1.44
C PHE A 91 -11.34 -2.66 2.01
N GLY A 92 -10.14 -2.91 1.46
CA GLY A 92 -8.93 -2.25 1.90
C GLY A 92 -8.50 -2.60 3.34
N GLY A 93 -9.08 -3.61 4.00
CA GLY A 93 -8.79 -3.90 5.40
C GLY A 93 -9.57 -3.04 6.40
N TYR A 94 -10.56 -2.27 5.93
CA TYR A 94 -11.59 -1.67 6.78
C TYR A 94 -12.60 -2.73 7.24
N CYS A 95 -13.36 -2.41 8.29
CA CYS A 95 -14.40 -3.29 8.80
C CYS A 95 -15.46 -3.60 7.74
N SER A 96 -15.55 -4.87 7.34
CA SER A 96 -16.43 -5.35 6.27
C SER A 96 -17.91 -5.06 6.56
N TRP A 97 -18.32 -5.20 7.82
CA TRP A 97 -19.69 -4.87 8.25
C TRP A 97 -19.95 -3.35 8.15
N ALA A 98 -19.02 -2.49 8.59
CA ALA A 98 -19.19 -1.05 8.48
C ALA A 98 -19.32 -0.61 7.01
N VAL A 99 -18.50 -1.20 6.13
CA VAL A 99 -18.53 -0.90 4.69
C VAL A 99 -19.86 -1.32 4.08
N ALA A 100 -20.43 -2.46 4.50
CA ALA A 100 -21.78 -2.86 4.09
C ALA A 100 -22.87 -1.87 4.58
N GLU A 101 -22.68 -1.23 5.73
CA GLU A 101 -23.55 -0.19 6.28
C GLU A 101 -23.27 1.22 5.71
N GLY A 102 -22.34 1.35 4.76
CA GLY A 102 -22.06 2.60 4.05
C GLY A 102 -21.06 3.54 4.72
N TYR A 103 -20.26 3.06 5.68
CA TYR A 103 -19.19 3.85 6.31
C TYR A 103 -17.92 3.01 6.56
N THR A 104 -16.80 3.63 6.94
CA THR A 104 -15.56 2.90 7.26
C THR A 104 -15.29 2.90 8.76
N ALA A 105 -14.67 1.82 9.24
CA ALA A 105 -14.17 1.71 10.61
C ALA A 105 -12.87 0.90 10.60
N SER A 106 -12.04 1.10 11.63
CA SER A 106 -10.84 0.31 11.86
C SER A 106 -11.17 -1.17 12.05
N THR A 107 -10.14 -2.00 12.10
CA THR A 107 -10.26 -3.44 12.27
C THR A 107 -9.49 -3.91 13.48
N THR A 108 -9.64 -5.20 13.79
CA THR A 108 -8.91 -5.86 14.87
C THR A 108 -8.42 -7.20 14.31
N PRO A 109 -7.13 -7.54 14.45
CA PRO A 109 -6.54 -8.73 13.83
C PRO A 109 -7.29 -10.03 14.15
N GLU A 110 -7.86 -10.18 15.35
CA GLU A 110 -8.58 -11.38 15.76
C GLU A 110 -10.00 -11.47 15.20
N ALA A 111 -10.52 -10.40 14.60
CA ALA A 111 -11.88 -10.31 14.07
C ALA A 111 -11.88 -10.45 12.54
N TRP A 112 -11.61 -11.65 12.06
CA TRP A 112 -11.43 -11.96 10.65
C TRP A 112 -12.17 -13.21 10.22
N THR A 113 -12.48 -13.31 8.93
CA THR A 113 -12.99 -14.52 8.28
C THR A 113 -12.41 -14.64 6.88
N ILE A 114 -12.28 -15.87 6.39
CA ILE A 114 -12.03 -16.15 4.98
C ILE A 114 -13.33 -16.67 4.36
N VAL A 115 -13.76 -16.05 3.27
CA VAL A 115 -14.94 -16.47 2.48
C VAL A 115 -14.52 -16.45 1.02
N ASP A 116 -14.72 -17.56 0.32
CA ASP A 116 -14.33 -17.74 -1.09
C ASP A 116 -12.88 -17.30 -1.37
N ASP A 117 -11.95 -17.77 -0.52
CA ASP A 117 -10.51 -17.45 -0.57
C ASP A 117 -10.19 -15.94 -0.45
N LYS A 118 -11.10 -15.16 0.14
CA LYS A 118 -10.90 -13.73 0.42
C LYS A 118 -10.95 -13.42 1.90
N LEU A 119 -9.97 -12.63 2.36
CA LEU A 119 -9.86 -12.18 3.74
C LEU A 119 -10.77 -10.99 4.00
N TYR A 120 -11.59 -11.09 5.05
CA TYR A 120 -12.45 -10.03 5.53
C TYR A 120 -12.11 -9.72 6.97
N LEU A 121 -11.94 -8.43 7.28
CA LEU A 121 -11.63 -7.94 8.62
C LEU A 121 -12.84 -7.20 9.21
N ASN A 122 -12.96 -7.17 10.53
CA ASN A 122 -14.02 -6.51 11.27
C ASN A 122 -13.46 -5.70 12.44
N TYR A 123 -14.22 -4.70 12.89
CA TYR A 123 -13.87 -3.84 14.03
C TYR A 123 -13.77 -4.59 15.37
N SER A 124 -14.46 -5.73 15.52
CA SER A 124 -14.38 -6.55 16.73
C SER A 124 -15.00 -7.93 16.50
N ARG A 125 -14.66 -8.89 17.36
CA ARG A 125 -15.29 -10.22 17.40
C ARG A 125 -16.82 -10.17 17.56
N ARG A 126 -17.34 -9.14 18.23
CA ARG A 126 -18.80 -8.94 18.37
C ARG A 126 -19.43 -8.53 17.05
N ILE A 127 -18.80 -7.61 16.32
CA ILE A 127 -19.26 -7.15 15.00
C ILE A 127 -19.13 -8.25 13.95
N GLN A 128 -18.09 -9.07 14.02
CA GLN A 128 -17.88 -10.22 13.14
C GLN A 128 -19.08 -11.19 13.12
N ARG A 129 -19.86 -11.28 14.21
CA ARG A 129 -21.02 -12.19 14.32
C ARG A 129 -22.34 -11.57 13.85
N ARG A 130 -22.34 -10.33 13.38
CA ARG A 130 -23.52 -9.69 12.78
C ARG A 130 -23.62 -10.04 11.31
#